data_AF-A0A432SA51-F1
#
_entry.id   AF-A0A432SA51-F1
#
_cell.length_a   1.000
_cell.length_b   1.000
_cell.length_c   1.000
_cell.angle_alpha   90.00
_cell.angle_beta   90.00
_cell.angle_gamma   90.00
#
_symmetry.space_group_name_H-M   'P 1'
#
loop_
_entity.id
_entity.type
_entity.pdbx_description
1 polymer ?
#
loop_
_entity_poly.entity_id
_entity_poly.type
_entity_poly.pdbx_seq_one_letter_code
_entity_poly.pdbx_strand_id
1 'polypeptide(L)' 'MIGFGPHLMVDGYQANYDVLASVEAITNFLEELPKEIEMTKIMPPYVFKYDGG' A
#
# COMPACT_ATOMS: atom_id res chain seq x y z
N MET A 1 24.79 11.48 -8.38
CA MET A 1 24.48 10.20 -7.70
C MET A 1 23.09 9.80 -8.18
N ILE A 2 22.98 8.77 -9.02
CA ILE A 2 21.67 8.28 -9.47
C ILE A 2 21.18 7.37 -8.34
N GLY A 3 20.17 7.81 -7.59
CA GLY A 3 19.62 7.06 -6.45
C GLY A 3 19.05 5.70 -6.89
N PHE A 4 18.90 4.77 -5.95
CA PHE A 4 18.42 3.38 -6.13
C PHE A 4 16.96 3.23 -6.63
N GLY A 5 16.46 4.22 -7.37
CA GLY A 5 15.07 4.31 -7.82
C GLY A 5 14.28 5.40 -7.09
N PRO A 6 13.08 5.71 -7.58
CA PRO A 6 12.17 6.65 -6.94
C PRO A 6 11.59 6.07 -5.64
N HIS A 7 11.31 6.94 -4.66
CA HIS A 7 10.57 6.58 -3.45
C HIS A 7 9.20 7.26 -3.48
N LEU A 8 8.13 6.45 -3.48
CA LEU A 8 6.75 6.94 -3.52
C LEU A 8 6.14 6.86 -2.11
N MET A 9 5.54 7.97 -1.66
CA MET A 9 4.73 8.04 -0.44
C MET A 9 3.30 8.42 -0.82
N VAL A 10 2.31 7.77 -0.21
CA VAL A 10 0.89 7.99 -0.49
C VAL A 10 0.15 8.16 0.83
N ASP A 11 -0.62 9.24 0.94
CA ASP A 11 -1.47 9.53 2.10
C ASP A 11 -2.96 9.35 1.73
N GLY A 12 -3.76 8.82 2.65
CA GLY A 12 -5.18 8.53 2.45
C GLY A 12 -6.15 9.69 2.69
N TYR A 13 -5.72 10.96 2.66
CA TYR A 13 -6.61 12.07 2.97
C TYR A 13 -7.79 12.18 1.98
N GLN A 14 -8.98 12.48 2.50
CA GLN A 14 -10.23 12.63 1.74
C GLN A 14 -10.71 11.38 0.99
N ALA A 15 -10.06 10.22 1.18
CA ALA A 15 -10.55 8.96 0.65
C ALA A 15 -11.69 8.38 1.53
N ASN A 16 -12.34 7.34 1.02
CA ASN A 16 -13.41 6.66 1.74
C ASN A 16 -12.86 5.98 3.01
N TYR A 17 -13.38 6.39 4.17
CA TYR A 17 -12.93 5.88 5.46
C TYR A 17 -13.10 4.36 5.59
N ASP A 18 -14.25 3.82 5.20
CA ASP A 18 -14.54 2.38 5.35
C ASP A 18 -13.59 1.52 4.51
N VAL A 19 -13.19 2.01 3.33
CA VAL A 19 -12.19 1.37 2.48
C VAL A 19 -10.81 1.43 3.14
N LEU A 20 -10.40 2.59 3.65
CA LEU A 20 -9.11 2.74 4.34
C LEU A 20 -9.02 1.91 5.63
N ALA A 21 -10.13 1.75 6.33
CA ALA A 21 -10.22 0.97 7.56
C ALA A 21 -10.33 -0.56 7.31
N SER A 22 -10.48 -0.98 6.05
CA SER A 22 -10.57 -2.39 5.67
C SER A 22 -9.19 -2.99 5.41
N VAL A 23 -8.79 -3.94 6.27
CA VAL A 23 -7.55 -4.71 6.08
C VAL A 23 -7.56 -5.44 4.75
N GLU A 24 -8.70 -6.01 4.35
CA GLU A 24 -8.84 -6.72 3.09
C GLU A 24 -8.64 -5.78 1.89
N ALA A 25 -9.29 -4.61 1.89
CA ALA A 25 -9.17 -3.66 0.79
C ALA A 25 -7.73 -3.15 0.62
N ILE A 26 -7.06 -2.81 1.73
CA ILE A 26 -5.67 -2.36 1.70
C ILE A 26 -4.71 -3.49 1.30
N THR A 27 -4.96 -4.71 1.77
CA THR A 27 -4.17 -5.89 1.38
C THR A 27 -4.27 -6.11 -0.12
N ASN A 28 -5.47 -6.12 -0.69
CA ASN A 28 -5.69 -6.32 -2.12
C ASN A 28 -5.06 -5.20 -2.97
N PHE A 29 -5.16 -3.95 -2.51
CA PHE A 29 -4.51 -2.83 -3.17
C PHE A 29 -2.98 -3.01 -3.23
N LEU A 30 -2.34 -3.32 -2.10
CA LEU A 30 -0.89 -3.51 -2.03
C LEU A 30 -0.41 -4.79 -2.76
N GLU A 31 -1.27 -5.80 -2.85
CA GLU A 31 -1.01 -7.05 -3.55
C GLU A 31 -0.95 -6.86 -5.08
N GLU A 32 -1.85 -6.04 -5.64
CA GLU A 32 -1.93 -5.79 -7.09
C GLU A 32 -1.08 -4.61 -7.55
N LEU A 33 -0.85 -3.60 -6.70
CA LEU A 33 -0.12 -2.37 -7.07
C LEU A 33 1.23 -2.64 -7.76
N PRO A 34 2.11 -3.55 -7.28
CA PRO A 34 3.38 -3.82 -7.95
C PRO A 34 3.18 -4.22 -9.41
N LYS A 35 2.17 -5.03 -9.71
CA LYS A 35 1.87 -5.48 -11.08
C LYS A 35 1.36 -4.33 -11.94
N GLU A 36 0.53 -3.43 -11.40
CA GLU A 36 0.04 -2.26 -12.12
C GLU A 36 1.15 -1.28 -12.51
N ILE A 37 2.24 -1.24 -11.72
CA ILE A 37 3.43 -0.40 -11.99
C ILE A 37 4.60 -1.19 -12.59
N GLU A 38 4.32 -2.36 -13.19
CA GLU A 38 5.30 -3.21 -13.88
C GLU A 38 6.48 -3.68 -13.00
N MET A 39 6.24 -3.79 -11.70
CA MET A 39 7.18 -4.32 -10.71
C MET A 39 6.87 -5.79 -10.36
N THR A 40 7.91 -6.49 -9.90
CA THR A 40 7.78 -7.87 -9.42
C THR A 40 7.55 -7.87 -7.91
N LYS A 41 6.41 -8.42 -7.47
CA LYS A 41 6.15 -8.66 -6.04
C LYS A 41 7.04 -9.79 -5.51
N ILE A 42 7.81 -9.51 -4.46
CA ILE A 42 8.72 -10.48 -3.82
C ILE A 42 8.00 -11.29 -2.74
N MET A 43 7.13 -10.63 -1.96
CA MET A 43 6.39 -11.25 -0.86
C MET A 43 5.00 -10.60 -0.71
N PRO A 44 4.02 -11.28 -0.08
CA PRO A 44 2.73 -10.70 0.22
C PRO A 44 2.84 -9.47 1.15
N PRO A 45 1.91 -8.50 1.05
CA PRO A 45 1.85 -7.36 1.96
C PRO A 45 1.43 -7.80 3.37
N TYR A 46 1.94 -7.09 4.37
CA TYR A 46 1.55 -7.29 5.77
C TYR A 46 0.74 -6.08 6.25
N VAL A 47 -0.55 -6.28 6.49
CA VAL A 47 -1.51 -5.24 6.82
C VAL A 47 -2.19 -5.57 8.14
N PHE A 48 -2.26 -4.59 9.04
CA PHE A 48 -2.92 -4.73 10.34
C PHE A 48 -3.60 -3.41 10.71
N LYS A 49 -4.65 -3.51 11.53
CA LYS A 49 -5.25 -2.32 12.14
C LYS A 49 -4.33 -1.82 13.25
N TYR A 50 -4.18 -0.50 13.30
CA TYR A 50 -3.43 0.16 14.36
C TYR A 50 -4.40 0.99 15.20
N ASP A 51 -4.56 0.61 16.46
CA ASP A 51 -5.51 1.26 17.39
C ASP A 51 -4.84 2.31 18.29
N GLY A 52 -3.64 2.80 17.94
CA GLY A 52 -3.00 3.94 18.62
C GLY A 52 -2.34 3.62 19.97
N GLY A 53 -2.88 2.68 20.73
CA GLY A 53 -2.53 2.51 22.14
C GLY A 53 -3.23 3.52 23.03
#